data_AF-A0A944SZ14-F1
#
_entry.id   AF-A0A944SZ14-F1
#
_cell.length_a   1.000
_cell.length_b   1.000
_cell.length_c   1.000
_cell.angle_alpha   90.00
_cell.angle_beta   90.00
_cell.angle_gamma   90.00
#
_symmetry.space_group_name_H-M   'P 1'
#
loop_
_entity.id
_entity.type
_entity.pdbx_description
1 polymer ?
#
loop_
_entity_poly.entity_id
_entity_poly.type
_entity_poly.pdbx_seq_one_letter_code
_entity_poly.pdbx_strand_id
1 'polypeptide(L)' 'GRPRAFLRKFGMCRICFRGKALLGEIPGVTKSSW' A
#
# COMPACT_ATOMS: atom_id res chain seq x y z
N GLY A 1 -11.21 9.04 7.45
CA GLY A 1 -10.06 8.86 6.54
C GLY A 1 -8.79 9.37 7.19
N ARG A 2 -7.67 8.66 7.11
CA ARG A 2 -6.39 9.14 7.66
C ARG A 2 -5.87 10.30 6.80
N PRO A 3 -5.79 11.54 7.33
CA PRO A 3 -5.44 12.72 6.51
C PRO A 3 -3.95 12.77 6.14
N ARG A 4 -3.09 12.03 6.86
CA ARG A 4 -1.64 12.01 6.64
C ARG A 4 -1.20 10.65 6.05
N ALA A 5 -0.15 10.68 5.22
CA ALA A 5 0.43 9.51 4.58
C ALA A 5 -0.59 8.68 3.78
N PHE A 6 -1.35 9.37 2.93
CA PHE A 6 -2.27 8.80 1.97
C PHE A 6 -1.56 8.62 0.63
N LEU A 7 -1.56 7.39 0.11
CA LEU A 7 -0.93 7.06 -1.17
C LEU A 7 -1.95 7.31 -2.29
N ARG A 8 -1.83 8.46 -2.98
CA ARG A 8 -2.79 8.88 -4.03
C ARG A 8 -2.93 7.88 -5.17
N LYS A 9 -1.83 7.25 -5.59
CA LYS A 9 -1.82 6.21 -6.64
C LYS A 9 -2.69 5.00 -6.30
N PHE A 10 -2.76 4.65 -5.01
CA PHE A 10 -3.48 3.48 -4.51
C PHE A 10 -4.79 3.85 -3.78
N GLY A 11 -5.11 5.14 -3.64
CA GLY A 11 -6.34 5.61 -3.01
C GLY A 11 -6.50 5.22 -1.53
N MET A 12 -5.41 4.96 -0.80
CA MET A 12 -5.50 4.35 0.53
C MET A 12 -4.41 4.80 1.51
N CYS A 13 -4.61 4.49 2.79
CA CYS A 13 -3.68 4.80 3.86
C CYS A 13 -2.43 3.90 3.83
N ARG A 14 -1.28 4.39 4.32
CA ARG A 14 -0.03 3.58 4.36
C ARG A 14 -0.15 2.22 5.06
N ILE A 15 -0.98 2.10 6.10
CA ILE A 15 -1.15 0.83 6.85
C ILE A 15 -1.98 -0.15 6.02
N CYS A 16 -3.08 0.35 5.47
CA CYS A 16 -3.97 -0.35 4.58
C CYS A 16 -3.17 -0.92 3.39
N PHE A 17 -2.32 -0.08 2.78
CA PHE A 17 -1.47 -0.46 1.66
C PHE A 17 -0.50 -1.59 2.04
N ARG A 18 0.18 -1.44 3.18
CA ARG A 18 1.14 -2.47 3.64
C ARG A 18 0.46 -3.81 3.93
N GLY A 19 -0.70 -3.81 4.58
CA GLY A 19 -1.46 -5.04 4.85
C GLY A 19 -1.85 -5.74 3.55
N LYS A 20 -2.47 -5.03 2.61
CA LYS A 20 -2.88 -5.60 1.32
C LYS A 20 -1.70 -6.03 0.45
N ALA A 21 -0.60 -5.29 0.45
CA ALA A 21 0.62 -5.68 -0.25
C ALA A 21 1.24 -6.97 0.32
N LEU A 22 1.22 -7.15 1.65
CA LEU A 22 1.69 -8.38 2.30
C LEU A 22 0.77 -9.59 2.01
N LEU A 23 -0.53 -9.35 1.87
CA LEU A 23 -1.51 -10.37 1.48
C LEU A 23 -1.48 -10.69 -0.04
N GLY A 24 -0.73 -9.93 -0.84
CA GLY A 24 -0.70 -10.11 -2.30
C GLY A 24 -1.93 -9.58 -3.04
N GLU A 25 -2.78 -8.78 -2.38
CA GLU A 25 -4.02 -8.25 -2.98
C GLU A 25 -3.77 -7.05 -3.93
N ILE A 26 -2.56 -6.47 -3.92
CA ILE A 26 -2.20 -5.34 -4.79
C ILE A 26 -1.34 -5.88 -5.94
N PRO A 27 -1.88 -5.96 -7.17
CA PRO A 27 -1.14 -6.48 -8.32
C PRO A 27 0.04 -5.57 -8.66
N GLY A 28 1.18 -6.18 -9.02
CA GLY A 28 2.39 -5.47 -9.42
C GLY A 28 3.15 -4.80 -8.26
N VAL A 29 2.82 -5.10 -7.00
CA VAL A 29 3.58 -4.66 -5.83
C VAL A 29 4.32 -5.85 -5.24
N THR A 30 5.66 -5.78 -5.24
CA THR A 30 6.54 -6.75 -4.58
C THR A 30 7.49 -6.02 -3.63
N LYS A 31 8.06 -6.75 -2.66
CA LYS A 31 9.07 -6.20 -1.76
C LYS A 31 10.35 -5.91 -2.56
N SER A 32 10.88 -4.69 -2.46
CA SER A 32 12.16 -4.34 -3.08
C SER A 32 13.30 -5.10 -2.41
N SER A 33 14.24 -5.60 -3.22
CA SER A 33 15.44 -6.33 -2.81
C SER A 33 16.73 -5.70 -3.34
N TRP A 34 16.66 -4.40 -3.66
CA TRP A 34 17.82 -3.55 -3.85
C TRP A 34 18.34 -3.11 -2.48
#